data_AF-C1BVK3-F1
#
_entry.id   AF-C1BVK3-F1
#
_cell.length_a   1.000
_cell.length_b   1.000
_cell.length_c   1.000
_cell.angle_alpha   90.00
_cell.angle_beta   90.00
_cell.angle_gamma   90.00
#
_symmetry.space_group_name_H-M   'P 1'
#
loop_
_entity.id
_entity.type
_entity.pdbx_description
1 polymer ?
#
loop_
_entity_poly.entity_id
_entity_poly.type
_entity_poly.pdbx_seq_one_letter_code
_entity_poly.pdbx_strand_id
1 'polypeptide(L)'
;MGDHCPKMNGNTQSIADYLAQLLKDKKQLAAFPNVFNHLERLLDEEISKVRGNLFQINGAAKEPLVLPDGVGPPITQSEKVYVPIKDYPDFNFVGRILGPRGMTTKQLEQETGCKIMVRGKGSMRDKKKVRKSMHHACRL
;
A
#
# COMPACT_ATOMS: atom_id res chain seq x y z
N MET A 1 15.23 37.20 -7.08
CA MET A 1 14.30 36.24 -6.44
C MET A 1 15.04 34.94 -6.25
N GLY A 2 15.35 34.55 -5.01
CA GLY A 2 16.06 33.31 -4.72
C GLY A 2 15.05 32.21 -4.39
N ASP A 3 15.10 31.11 -5.13
CA ASP A 3 14.33 29.90 -4.86
C ASP A 3 14.68 29.35 -3.48
N HIS A 4 13.77 29.52 -2.52
CA HIS A 4 13.85 28.88 -1.22
C HIS A 4 13.33 27.45 -1.34
N CYS A 5 14.23 26.53 -1.68
CA CYS A 5 13.96 25.10 -1.62
C CYS A 5 13.83 24.68 -0.14
N PRO A 6 12.74 24.03 0.30
CA PRO A 6 12.59 23.64 1.70
C PRO A 6 13.63 22.57 2.03
N LYS A 7 14.50 22.87 3.00
CA LYS A 7 15.50 21.93 3.51
C LYS A 7 14.76 20.73 4.11
N MET A 8 14.79 19.59 3.42
CA MET A 8 14.34 18.33 3.99
C MET A 8 15.31 17.91 5.11
N ASN A 9 14.76 17.50 6.25
CA ASN A 9 15.51 17.06 7.42
C ASN A 9 16.54 15.98 7.03
N GLY A 10 17.81 16.20 7.35
CA GLY A 10 18.93 15.31 6.96
C GLY A 10 18.78 13.85 7.41
N ASN A 11 17.96 13.59 8.45
CA ASN A 11 17.63 12.24 8.90
C ASN A 11 16.70 11.49 7.91
N THR A 12 15.68 12.16 7.39
CA THR A 12 14.73 11.57 6.42
C THR A 12 15.41 11.27 5.09
N GLN A 13 16.35 12.12 4.68
CA GLN A 13 17.12 11.94 3.46
C GLN A 13 18.05 10.72 3.55
N SER A 14 18.73 10.53 4.69
CA SER A 14 19.55 9.34 4.96
C SER A 14 18.72 8.04 4.95
N ILE A 15 17.49 8.06 5.49
CA ILE A 15 16.58 6.90 5.48
C ILE A 15 16.13 6.56 4.05
N ALA A 16 15.85 7.58 3.24
CA ALA A 16 15.46 7.38 1.84
C ALA A 16 16.62 6.79 1.00
N ASP A 17 17.85 7.26 1.23
CA ASP A 17 19.05 6.73 0.58
C ASP A 17 19.32 5.29 1.01
N TYR A 18 19.15 4.97 2.30
CA TYR A 18 19.24 3.61 2.81
C TYR A 18 18.20 2.69 2.16
N LEU A 19 16.94 3.13 2.04
CA LEU A 19 15.91 2.37 1.33
C LEU A 19 16.30 2.12 -0.14
N ALA A 20 16.90 3.09 -0.81
CA ALA A 20 17.36 2.93 -2.19
C ALA A 20 18.46 1.87 -2.31
N GLN A 21 19.38 1.79 -1.33
CA GLN A 21 20.39 0.74 -1.25
C GLN A 21 19.76 -0.64 -1.07
N LEU A 22 18.82 -0.80 -0.12
CA LEU A 22 18.13 -2.07 0.10
C LEU A 22 17.38 -2.55 -1.17
N LEU A 23 16.75 -1.63 -1.91
CA LEU A 23 16.08 -1.96 -3.18
C LEU A 23 17.07 -2.40 -4.28
N LYS A 24 18.28 -1.85 -4.27
CA LYS A 24 19.35 -2.24 -5.19
C LYS A 24 19.84 -3.65 -4.87
N ASP A 25 20.08 -3.94 -3.60
CA ASP A 25 20.51 -5.26 -3.13
C ASP A 25 19.46 -6.33 -3.44
N LYS A 26 18.17 -5.99 -3.27
CA LYS A 26 17.06 -6.90 -3.62
C LYS A 26 17.08 -7.26 -5.10
N LYS A 27 17.38 -6.30 -5.98
CA LYS A 27 17.47 -6.55 -7.42
C LYS A 27 18.66 -7.45 -7.76
N GLN A 28 19.77 -7.33 -7.04
CA GLN A 28 20.95 -8.20 -7.22
C GLN A 28 20.70 -9.62 -6.71
N LEU A 29 20.09 -9.78 -5.53
CA LEU A 29 19.71 -11.09 -5.00
C LEU A 29 18.70 -11.80 -5.90
N ALA A 30 17.78 -11.06 -6.53
CA ALA A 30 16.82 -11.62 -7.48
C ALA A 30 17.48 -12.24 -8.74
N ALA A 31 18.75 -11.90 -9.04
CA ALA A 31 19.51 -12.53 -10.11
C ALA A 31 19.99 -13.96 -9.77
N PHE A 32 19.94 -14.35 -8.50
CA PHE A 32 20.37 -15.66 -8.00
C PHE A 32 19.20 -16.36 -7.27
N PRO A 33 18.16 -16.80 -8.00
CA PRO A 33 17.00 -17.42 -7.39
C PRO A 33 17.38 -18.70 -6.64
N ASN A 34 16.74 -18.93 -5.48
CA ASN A 34 16.91 -20.11 -4.62
C ASN A 34 18.28 -20.30 -3.96
N VAL A 35 19.26 -19.42 -4.18
CA VAL A 35 20.58 -19.51 -3.54
C VAL A 35 20.54 -18.96 -2.11
N PHE A 36 19.80 -17.87 -1.89
CA PHE A 36 19.80 -17.11 -0.64
C PHE A 36 18.40 -16.87 -0.06
N ASN A 37 17.61 -17.93 0.12
CA ASN A 37 16.22 -17.85 0.58
C ASN A 37 16.04 -17.04 1.90
N HIS A 38 16.97 -17.21 2.84
CA HIS A 38 16.91 -16.49 4.11
C HIS A 38 17.30 -15.01 3.99
N LEU A 39 18.25 -14.67 3.12
CA LEU A 39 18.65 -13.28 2.90
C LEU A 39 17.56 -12.49 2.21
N GLU A 40 16.86 -13.10 1.24
CA GLU A 40 15.72 -12.47 0.59
C GLU A 40 14.61 -12.13 1.61
N ARG A 41 14.30 -13.06 2.52
CA ARG A 41 13.32 -12.82 3.59
C ARG A 41 13.73 -11.65 4.50
N LEU A 42 14.98 -11.66 5.00
CA LEU A 42 15.47 -10.62 5.90
C LEU A 42 15.49 -9.25 5.22
N LEU A 43 15.87 -9.20 3.95
CA LEU A 43 15.88 -7.96 3.18
C LEU A 43 14.46 -7.41 2.99
N ASP A 44 13.48 -8.27 2.75
CA ASP A 44 12.08 -7.88 2.61
C ASP A 44 11.48 -7.36 3.91
N GLU A 45 11.85 -7.94 5.04
CA GLU A 45 11.49 -7.46 6.37
C GLU A 45 12.06 -6.06 6.63
N GLU A 46 13.34 -5.84 6.35
CA GLU A 46 13.97 -4.54 6.57
C GLU A 46 13.44 -3.47 5.61
N ILE A 47 13.23 -3.79 4.33
CA ILE A 47 12.56 -2.89 3.37
C ILE A 47 11.17 -2.50 3.89
N SER A 48 10.39 -3.46 4.41
CA SER A 48 9.06 -3.20 4.94
C SER A 48 9.10 -2.26 6.14
N LYS A 49 10.05 -2.47 7.06
CA LYS A 49 10.27 -1.62 8.24
C LYS A 49 10.71 -0.20 7.87
N VAL A 50 11.71 -0.04 7.01
CA VAL A 50 12.21 1.28 6.59
C VAL A 50 11.13 2.07 5.87
N ARG A 51 10.33 1.41 5.02
CA ARG A 51 9.17 2.02 4.38
C ARG A 51 8.09 2.40 5.38
N GLY A 52 7.79 1.52 6.33
CA GLY A 52 6.85 1.81 7.41
C GLY A 52 7.26 3.09 8.15
N ASN A 53 8.55 3.25 8.47
CA ASN A 53 9.08 4.44 9.13
C ASN A 53 9.04 5.69 8.23
N LEU A 54 9.36 5.57 6.95
CA LEU A 54 9.44 6.72 6.03
C LEU A 54 8.05 7.22 5.59
N PHE A 55 7.09 6.31 5.44
CA PHE A 55 5.77 6.58 4.89
C PHE A 55 4.64 6.41 5.90
N GLN A 56 4.90 6.46 7.21
CA GLN A 56 3.85 6.40 8.23
C GLN A 56 2.69 7.29 7.81
N ILE A 57 1.56 6.66 7.51
CA ILE A 57 0.49 7.30 6.74
C ILE A 57 -0.17 8.41 7.57
N ASN A 58 0.01 8.43 8.89
CA ASN A 58 -0.34 9.56 9.75
C ASN A 58 0.56 9.53 10.99
N GLY A 59 1.01 10.71 11.45
CA GLY A 59 1.71 10.91 12.72
C GLY A 59 0.82 10.73 13.96
N ALA A 60 -0.07 9.75 13.94
CA ALA A 60 -0.83 9.33 15.11
C ALA A 60 -0.10 8.13 15.72
N ALA A 61 0.34 8.27 16.97
CA ALA A 61 0.84 7.17 17.77
C ALA A 61 -0.16 6.02 17.71
N LYS A 62 0.24 4.90 17.12
CA LYS A 62 -0.56 3.69 17.08
C LYS A 62 -0.50 3.02 18.43
N GLU A 63 -1.52 3.24 19.26
CA GLU A 63 -1.88 2.21 20.22
C GLU A 63 -2.36 0.98 19.44
N PRO A 64 -1.81 -0.22 19.70
CA PRO A 64 -2.31 -1.44 19.09
C PRO A 64 -3.81 -1.57 19.36
N LEU A 65 -4.60 -1.84 18.31
CA LEU A 65 -6.01 -2.15 18.46
C LEU A 65 -6.14 -3.49 19.20
N VAL A 66 -6.31 -3.44 20.52
CA VAL A 66 -6.59 -4.63 21.33
C VAL A 66 -8.06 -4.97 21.13
N LEU A 67 -8.31 -6.00 20.32
CA LEU A 67 -9.67 -6.52 20.10
C LEU A 67 -10.06 -7.45 21.26
N PRO A 68 -11.32 -7.40 21.73
CA PRO A 68 -11.83 -8.38 22.70
C PRO A 68 -11.92 -9.77 22.08
N ASP A 69 -12.01 -10.80 22.92
CA ASP A 69 -12.21 -12.16 22.47
C ASP A 69 -13.51 -12.30 21.64
N GLY A 70 -13.40 -13.03 20.53
CA GLY A 70 -14.54 -13.26 19.64
C GLY A 70 -15.63 -14.08 20.31
N VAL A 71 -16.81 -13.51 20.48
CA VAL A 71 -17.99 -14.21 20.99
C VAL A 71 -18.88 -14.62 19.82
N GLY A 72 -19.11 -15.92 19.67
CA GLY A 72 -20.05 -16.48 18.69
C GLY A 72 -19.42 -16.93 17.37
N PRO A 73 -20.25 -17.33 16.38
CA PRO A 73 -19.78 -17.80 15.09
C PRO A 73 -19.16 -16.66 14.26
N PRO A 74 -18.19 -16.95 13.38
CA PRO A 74 -17.55 -15.95 12.53
C PRO A 74 -18.58 -15.31 11.58
N ILE A 75 -18.63 -13.98 11.59
CA ILE A 75 -19.48 -13.19 10.70
C ILE A 75 -18.62 -12.44 9.67
N THR A 76 -19.12 -12.32 8.44
CA THR A 76 -18.49 -11.50 7.41
C THR A 76 -19.27 -10.20 7.26
N GLN A 77 -18.63 -9.07 7.55
CA GLN A 77 -19.22 -7.73 7.34
C GLN A 77 -18.54 -7.04 6.16
N SER A 78 -19.31 -6.31 5.37
CA SER A 78 -18.80 -5.54 4.23
C SER A 78 -19.44 -4.17 4.17
N GLU A 79 -18.62 -3.13 4.14
CA GLU A 79 -19.06 -1.74 4.00
C GLU A 79 -18.65 -1.16 2.64
N LYS A 80 -19.55 -0.40 2.01
CA LYS A 80 -19.30 0.26 0.72
C LYS A 80 -19.12 1.75 0.94
N VAL A 81 -17.87 2.21 0.81
CA VAL A 81 -17.53 3.64 0.86
C VAL A 81 -17.41 4.19 -0.56
N TYR A 82 -18.19 5.23 -0.88
CA TYR A 82 -18.16 5.89 -2.19
C TYR A 82 -17.12 7.01 -2.23
N VAL A 83 -16.36 7.07 -3.32
CA VAL A 83 -15.34 8.10 -3.54
C VAL A 83 -15.98 9.36 -4.18
N PRO A 84 -15.71 10.58 -3.68
CA PRO A 84 -16.29 11.83 -4.18
C PRO A 84 -15.62 12.31 -5.48
N ILE A 85 -15.74 11.52 -6.56
CA ILE A 85 -15.12 11.82 -7.86
C ILE A 85 -15.79 13.01 -8.55
N LYS A 86 -17.06 13.28 -8.24
CA LYS A 86 -17.81 14.42 -8.82
C LYS A 86 -17.26 15.76 -8.34
N ASP A 87 -16.90 15.83 -7.06
CA ASP A 87 -16.42 17.06 -6.43
C ASP A 87 -14.93 17.29 -6.73
N TYR A 88 -14.17 16.21 -6.94
CA TYR A 88 -12.73 16.25 -7.22
C TYR A 88 -12.38 15.36 -8.43
N PRO A 89 -12.74 15.77 -9.66
CA PRO A 89 -12.54 14.96 -10.86
C PRO A 89 -11.08 14.75 -11.23
N ASP A 90 -10.20 15.70 -10.87
CA ASP A 90 -8.77 15.66 -11.20
C ASP A 90 -7.94 14.87 -10.19
N PHE A 91 -8.54 14.46 -9.06
CA PHE A 91 -7.82 13.76 -8.00
C PHE A 91 -7.87 12.24 -8.18
N ASN A 92 -6.70 11.60 -8.14
CA ASN A 92 -6.58 10.14 -8.27
C ASN A 92 -6.65 9.43 -6.90
N PHE A 93 -7.87 9.29 -6.39
CA PHE A 93 -8.13 8.57 -5.13
C PHE A 93 -7.65 7.12 -5.16
N VAL A 94 -7.94 6.38 -6.24
CA VAL A 94 -7.57 4.96 -6.36
C VAL A 94 -6.06 4.78 -6.31
N GLY A 95 -5.31 5.60 -7.05
CA GLY A 95 -3.85 5.57 -7.04
C GLY A 95 -3.26 5.90 -5.67
N ARG A 96 -3.88 6.84 -4.93
CA ARG A 96 -3.45 7.21 -3.58
C ARG A 96 -3.72 6.12 -2.55
N ILE A 97 -4.87 5.47 -2.60
CA ILE A 97 -5.27 4.38 -1.70
C ILE A 97 -4.41 3.13 -1.93
N LEU A 98 -4.20 2.74 -3.19
CA LEU A 98 -3.37 1.59 -3.55
C LEU A 98 -1.89 1.84 -3.23
N GLY A 99 -1.41 3.04 -3.53
CA GLY A 99 0.00 3.37 -3.44
C GLY A 99 0.88 2.59 -4.41
N PRO A 100 2.21 2.76 -4.33
CA PRO A 100 3.13 2.07 -5.22
C PRO A 100 3.00 0.56 -5.06
N ARG A 101 2.82 -0.16 -6.18
CA ARG A 101 2.62 -1.63 -6.23
C ARG A 101 1.54 -2.18 -5.28
N GLY A 102 0.56 -1.37 -4.88
CA GLY A 102 -0.50 -1.80 -3.95
C GLY A 102 -0.06 -1.91 -2.48
N MET A 103 1.15 -1.44 -2.14
CA MET A 103 1.73 -1.66 -0.81
C MET A 103 0.97 -0.91 0.29
N THR A 104 0.44 0.28 0.01
CA THR A 104 -0.33 1.06 0.98
C THR A 104 -1.62 0.33 1.37
N THR A 105 -2.34 -0.22 0.40
CA THR A 105 -3.53 -1.03 0.70
C THR A 105 -3.17 -2.31 1.46
N LYS A 106 -2.13 -3.03 1.05
CA LYS A 106 -1.68 -4.24 1.77
C LYS A 106 -1.31 -3.96 3.22
N GLN A 107 -0.61 -2.86 3.46
CA GLN A 107 -0.26 -2.43 4.81
C GLN A 107 -1.53 -2.12 5.62
N LEU A 108 -2.48 -1.39 5.04
CA LEU A 108 -3.75 -1.08 5.71
C LEU A 108 -4.56 -2.34 6.03
N GLU A 109 -4.58 -3.33 5.14
CA GLU A 109 -5.21 -4.65 5.38
C GLU A 109 -4.53 -5.40 6.53
N GLN A 110 -3.20 -5.44 6.57
CA GLN A 110 -2.44 -6.08 7.66
C GLN A 110 -2.67 -5.42 9.01
N GLU A 111 -2.75 -4.09 9.03
CA GLU A 111 -2.87 -3.30 10.25
C GLU A 111 -4.29 -3.34 10.84
N THR A 112 -5.31 -3.46 9.99
CA THR A 112 -6.72 -3.48 10.42
C THR A 112 -7.31 -4.88 10.52
N GLY A 113 -6.67 -5.88 9.88
CA GLY A 113 -7.25 -7.21 9.68
C GLY A 113 -8.40 -7.24 8.66
N CYS A 114 -8.71 -6.12 8.01
CA CYS A 114 -9.78 -6.00 7.04
C CYS A 114 -9.29 -6.30 5.62
N LYS A 115 -10.20 -6.71 4.74
CA LYS A 115 -9.93 -6.86 3.30
C LYS A 115 -10.45 -5.64 2.54
N ILE A 116 -9.59 -5.00 1.76
CA ILE A 116 -9.91 -3.77 1.03
C ILE A 116 -10.03 -4.08 -0.46
N MET A 117 -11.16 -3.69 -1.06
CA MET A 117 -11.43 -3.91 -2.47
C MET A 117 -11.87 -2.62 -3.15
N VAL A 118 -11.11 -2.17 -4.14
CA VAL A 118 -11.56 -1.09 -5.04
C VAL A 118 -12.43 -1.70 -6.14
N ARG A 119 -13.65 -1.19 -6.31
CA ARG A 119 -14.64 -1.66 -7.30
C ARG A 119 -15.31 -0.47 -7.99
N GLY A 120 -15.91 -0.70 -9.16
CA GLY A 120 -16.73 0.29 -9.87
C GLY A 120 -16.09 0.93 -11.10
N LYS A 121 -16.80 1.88 -11.71
CA LYS A 121 -16.40 2.57 -12.94
C LYS A 121 -15.15 3.42 -12.67
N GLY A 122 -14.06 3.16 -13.39
CA GLY A 122 -12.76 3.81 -13.17
C GLY A 122 -11.81 3.07 -12.23
N SER A 123 -12.23 1.95 -11.62
CA SER A 123 -11.37 1.12 -10.76
C SER A 123 -10.25 0.40 -11.51
N MET A 124 -10.41 0.18 -12.83
CA MET A 124 -9.36 -0.44 -13.65
C MET A 124 -8.62 0.63 -14.45
N ARG A 125 -7.29 0.55 -14.44
CA ARG A 125 -6.40 1.43 -15.22
C ARG A 125 -6.66 1.33 -16.73
N ASP A 126 -6.99 0.14 -17.22
CA ASP A 126 -7.23 -0.11 -18.65
C ASP A 126 -8.71 0.00 -19.03
N LYS A 127 -9.11 1.15 -19.57
CA LYS A 127 -10.50 1.37 -20.05
C LYS A 127 -10.97 0.34 -21.09
N LYS A 128 -10.05 -0.23 -21.90
CA LYS A 128 -10.36 -1.27 -22.91
C LYS A 128 -10.66 -2.65 -22.29
N LYS A 129 -10.12 -2.96 -21.09
CA LYS A 129 -10.29 -4.27 -20.43
C LYS A 129 -11.58 -4.34 -19.61
N VAL A 130 -12.09 -3.18 -19.15
CA VAL A 130 -13.34 -3.04 -18.38
C VAL A 130 -14.56 -3.66 -19.10
N ARG A 131 -14.66 -3.50 -20.44
CA ARG A 131 -15.80 -4.01 -21.22
C ARG A 131 -15.87 -5.54 -21.27
N LYS A 132 -14.73 -6.24 -21.14
CA LYS A 132 -14.69 -7.71 -21.15
C LYS A 132 -15.03 -8.31 -19.78
N SER A 133 -14.61 -7.69 -18.67
CA SER A 133 -14.94 -8.18 -17.32
C SER A 133 -16.37 -7.92 -16.87
N MET A 134 -17.06 -6.88 -17.37
CA MET A 134 -18.48 -6.66 -17.03
C MET A 134 -19.42 -7.78 -17.46
N HIS A 135 -19.07 -8.56 -18.50
CA HIS A 135 -19.86 -9.72 -18.92
C HIS A 135 -19.67 -10.95 -18.03
N HIS A 136 -18.58 -11.02 -17.24
CA HIS A 136 -18.33 -12.15 -16.33
C HIS A 136 -18.64 -11.82 -14.86
N ALA A 137 -18.82 -10.55 -14.50
CA ALA A 137 -19.09 -10.13 -13.13
C ALA A 137 -20.60 -10.01 -12.78
N CYS A 138 -21.50 -10.33 -13.72
CA CYS A 138 -22.94 -10.43 -13.47
C CYS A 138 -23.34 -11.90 -13.24
N ARG A 139 -22.73 -12.54 -12.23
CA ARG A 139 -23.22 -13.80 -11.70
C ARG A 139 -22.84 -13.94 -10.22
N LEU A 140 -23.90 -13.95 -9.41
CA LEU A 140 -24.03 -14.22 -7.97
C LEU A 140 -23.51 -13.13 -7.03
#